data_AF-A0A6A5Y4X9-F1
#
_entry.id   AF-A0A6A5Y4X9-F1
#
_cell.length_a   1.000
_cell.length_b   1.000
_cell.length_c   1.000
_cell.angle_alpha   90.00
_cell.angle_beta   90.00
_cell.angle_gamma   90.00
#
_symmetry.space_group_name_H-M   'P 1'
#
loop_
_entity.id
_entity.type
_entity.pdbx_description
1 polymer ?
#
loop_
_entity_poly.entity_id
_entity_poly.type
_entity_poly.pdbx_seq_one_letter_code
_entity_poly.pdbx_strand_id
1 'polypeptide(L)'
;MPNYESSNPCGGCRTRSLRCVIDRHSGFCTECLASTRKCDKVVTAEDFDRAGRMLADLRRQVDEADAAVLRAKESAHEALGREIRLRKQLQLAEKRYADLAERERLSIEELEQMQATESSPSGPSTAPSGSSGDAVPFDFDALSPSWVANFDFGTGPTTVGSSSSS
;
A
#
# COMPACT_ATOMS: atom_id res chain seq x y z
N MET A 1 -45.38 0.91 2.89
CA MET A 1 -44.45 -0.20 3.23
C MET A 1 -44.73 -1.31 2.22
N PRO A 2 -43.73 -1.75 1.43
CA PRO A 2 -43.94 -2.76 0.40
C PRO A 2 -44.21 -4.13 1.02
N ASN A 3 -45.16 -4.88 0.47
CA ASN A 3 -45.38 -6.27 0.84
C ASN A 3 -44.23 -7.14 0.31
N TYR A 4 -43.84 -8.18 1.07
CA TYR A 4 -42.78 -9.08 0.67
C TYR A 4 -43.33 -10.23 -0.17
N GLU A 5 -42.84 -10.36 -1.41
CA GLU A 5 -43.09 -11.53 -2.23
C GLU A 5 -42.15 -12.66 -1.81
N SER A 6 -42.72 -13.72 -1.29
CA SER A 6 -41.94 -14.86 -0.82
C SER A 6 -41.54 -15.76 -1.99
N SER A 7 -40.23 -15.98 -2.18
CA SER A 7 -39.68 -16.88 -3.22
C SER A 7 -40.13 -18.34 -3.09
N ASN A 8 -40.67 -18.73 -1.92
CA ASN A 8 -41.21 -20.07 -1.70
C ASN A 8 -42.67 -19.97 -1.21
N PRO A 9 -43.68 -20.13 -2.09
CA PRO A 9 -45.09 -19.93 -1.73
C PRO A 9 -45.59 -20.97 -0.73
N CYS A 10 -46.60 -20.62 0.07
CA CYS A 10 -47.25 -21.61 0.94
C CYS A 10 -47.96 -22.69 0.12
N GLY A 11 -48.26 -23.84 0.73
CA GLY A 11 -48.90 -24.98 0.04
C GLY A 11 -50.16 -24.58 -0.74
N GLY A 12 -51.05 -23.82 -0.10
CA GLY A 12 -52.29 -23.34 -0.73
C GLY A 12 -52.08 -22.42 -1.93
N CYS A 13 -51.12 -21.48 -1.86
CA CYS A 13 -50.80 -20.62 -3.00
C CYS A 13 -50.12 -21.41 -4.12
N ARG A 14 -49.25 -22.36 -3.77
CA ARG A 14 -48.51 -23.18 -4.74
C ARG A 14 -49.43 -24.03 -5.60
N THR A 15 -50.42 -24.70 -5.01
CA THR A 15 -51.38 -25.53 -5.76
C THR A 15 -52.24 -24.73 -6.72
N ARG A 16 -52.44 -23.44 -6.44
CA ARG A 16 -53.30 -22.53 -7.22
C ARG A 16 -52.50 -21.61 -8.14
N SER A 17 -51.18 -21.74 -8.16
CA SER A 17 -50.28 -20.84 -8.88
C SER A 17 -50.51 -19.35 -8.54
N LEU A 18 -50.87 -19.06 -7.28
CA LEU A 18 -51.07 -17.70 -6.78
C LEU A 18 -49.78 -17.12 -6.21
N ARG A 19 -49.65 -15.80 -6.28
CA ARG A 19 -48.54 -15.06 -5.67
C ARG A 19 -48.69 -15.06 -4.15
N CYS A 20 -47.76 -15.69 -3.44
CA CYS A 20 -47.77 -15.72 -1.98
C CYS A 20 -47.11 -14.45 -1.42
N VAL A 21 -47.93 -13.43 -1.18
CA VAL A 21 -47.52 -12.17 -0.56
C VAL A 21 -47.80 -12.27 0.94
N ILE A 22 -46.79 -12.07 1.78
CA ILE A 22 -46.93 -12.16 3.24
C ILE A 22 -47.24 -10.78 3.79
N ASP A 23 -48.36 -10.65 4.50
CA ASP A 23 -48.65 -9.44 5.27
C ASP A 23 -47.85 -9.46 6.57
N ARG A 24 -47.19 -8.33 6.85
CA ARG A 24 -46.24 -8.20 7.96
C ARG A 24 -46.94 -8.14 9.32
N HIS A 25 -48.19 -7.67 9.37
CA HIS A 25 -48.93 -7.59 10.63
C HIS A 25 -49.55 -8.92 11.03
N SER A 26 -50.18 -9.61 10.08
CA SER A 26 -50.80 -10.91 10.35
C SER A 26 -49.81 -12.08 10.35
N GLY A 27 -48.65 -11.95 9.69
CA GLY A 27 -47.68 -13.04 9.51
C GLY A 27 -48.13 -14.13 8.53
N PHE A 28 -49.30 -13.95 7.92
CA PHE A 28 -49.92 -14.88 6.98
C PHE A 28 -49.88 -14.35 5.55
N CYS A 29 -50.07 -15.25 4.59
CA CYS A 29 -50.22 -14.86 3.20
C CYS A 29 -51.55 -14.12 2.97
N THR A 30 -51.56 -13.01 2.23
CA THR A 30 -52.76 -12.18 1.99
C THR A 30 -53.90 -12.98 1.37
N GLU A 31 -53.60 -13.89 0.44
CA GLU A 31 -54.58 -14.77 -0.20
C GLU A 31 -55.19 -15.78 0.78
N CYS A 32 -54.38 -16.32 1.68
CA CYS A 32 -54.78 -17.29 2.68
C CYS A 32 -55.67 -16.62 3.74
N LEU A 33 -55.27 -15.41 4.14
CA LEU A 33 -55.99 -14.56 5.06
C LEU A 33 -57.36 -14.16 4.47
N ALA A 34 -57.39 -13.69 3.22
CA ALA A 34 -58.61 -13.31 2.52
C ALA A 34 -59.55 -14.50 2.29
N SER A 35 -58.99 -15.69 2.03
CA SER A 35 -59.78 -16.92 1.80
C SER A 35 -60.12 -17.69 3.08
N THR A 36 -59.77 -17.18 4.26
CA THR A 36 -59.96 -17.84 5.58
C THR A 36 -59.45 -19.28 5.64
N ARG A 37 -58.33 -19.56 4.95
CA ARG A 37 -57.68 -20.89 4.93
C ARG A 37 -56.43 -20.92 5.81
N LYS A 38 -56.10 -22.10 6.33
CA LYS A 38 -54.86 -22.33 7.05
C LYS A 38 -53.67 -22.08 6.12
N CYS A 39 -52.79 -21.16 6.50
CA CYS A 39 -51.54 -20.92 5.81
C CYS A 39 -50.44 -21.72 6.50
N ASP A 40 -49.81 -22.64 5.78
CA ASP A 40 -48.71 -23.46 6.33
C ASP A 40 -47.42 -22.66 6.54
N LYS A 41 -47.36 -21.45 5.99
CA LYS A 41 -46.24 -20.53 6.11
C LYS A 41 -46.61 -19.39 7.04
N VAL A 42 -46.05 -19.39 8.23
CA VAL A 42 -46.21 -18.32 9.21
C VAL A 42 -44.85 -17.69 9.40
N VAL A 43 -44.75 -16.39 9.10
CA VAL A 43 -43.55 -15.61 9.42
C VAL A 43 -43.90 -14.77 10.63
N THR A 44 -43.13 -14.94 11.71
CA THR A 44 -43.40 -14.22 12.95
C THR A 44 -42.86 -12.78 12.87
N ALA A 45 -43.38 -11.89 13.71
CA ALA A 45 -42.81 -10.55 13.85
C ALA A 45 -41.31 -10.60 14.23
N GLU A 46 -40.94 -11.57 15.07
CA GLU A 46 -39.55 -11.81 15.48
C GLU A 46 -38.63 -12.15 14.30
N ASP A 47 -39.12 -12.91 13.32
CA ASP A 47 -38.37 -13.23 12.10
C ASP A 47 -38.11 -11.99 11.26
N PHE A 48 -39.11 -11.12 11.11
CA PHE A 48 -38.95 -9.84 10.42
C PHE A 48 -37.96 -8.92 11.13
N ASP A 49 -38.02 -8.85 12.46
CA ASP A 49 -37.12 -8.03 13.24
C ASP A 49 -35.69 -8.59 13.22
N ARG A 50 -35.53 -9.92 13.25
CA ARG A 50 -34.24 -10.59 13.07
C ARG A 50 -33.65 -10.28 11.70
N ALA A 51 -34.44 -10.41 10.63
CA ALA A 51 -34.01 -10.08 9.27
C ALA A 51 -33.65 -8.59 9.13
N GLY A 52 -34.44 -7.70 9.76
CA GLY A 52 -34.18 -6.27 9.80
C GLY A 52 -32.86 -5.92 10.48
N ARG A 53 -32.56 -6.52 11.65
CA ARG A 53 -31.27 -6.37 12.34
C ARG A 53 -30.11 -6.86 11.48
N MET A 54 -30.24 -8.04 10.91
CA MET A 54 -29.21 -8.61 10.04
C MET A 54 -28.93 -7.72 8.82
N LEU A 55 -29.98 -7.16 8.20
CA LEU A 55 -29.84 -6.24 7.08
C LEU A 55 -29.17 -4.92 7.49
N ALA A 56 -29.50 -4.38 8.67
CA ALA A 56 -28.84 -3.20 9.21
C ALA A 56 -27.35 -3.45 9.51
N ASP A 57 -27.02 -4.61 10.10
CA ASP A 57 -25.64 -5.00 10.35
C ASP A 57 -24.85 -5.20 9.06
N LEU A 58 -25.44 -5.86 8.05
CA LEU A 58 -24.80 -6.02 6.75
C LEU A 58 -24.56 -4.69 6.05
N ARG A 59 -25.51 -3.74 6.12
CA ARG A 59 -25.31 -2.39 5.59
C ARG A 59 -24.15 -1.68 6.28
N ARG A 60 -24.08 -1.74 7.61
CA ARG A 60 -22.95 -1.18 8.36
C ARG A 60 -21.63 -1.81 7.91
N GLN A 61 -21.57 -3.13 7.74
CA GLN A 61 -20.37 -3.82 7.26
C GLN A 61 -19.95 -3.39 5.84
N VAL A 62 -20.92 -3.19 4.95
CA VAL A 62 -20.65 -2.67 3.59
C VAL A 62 -20.08 -1.26 3.66
N ASP A 63 -20.70 -0.37 4.42
CA ASP A 63 -20.22 1.02 4.58
C ASP A 63 -18.80 1.07 5.18
N GLU A 64 -18.52 0.23 6.18
CA GLU A 64 -17.19 0.09 6.78
C GLU A 64 -16.15 -0.43 5.77
N ALA A 65 -16.51 -1.42 4.97
CA ALA A 65 -15.66 -1.98 3.93
C ALA A 65 -15.37 -0.95 2.81
N ASP A 66 -16.38 -0.21 2.37
CA ASP A 66 -16.23 0.84 1.37
C ASP A 66 -15.31 1.96 1.88
N ALA A 67 -15.47 2.37 3.15
CA ALA A 67 -14.57 3.34 3.78
C ALA A 67 -13.13 2.81 3.87
N ALA A 68 -12.94 1.51 4.12
CA ALA A 68 -11.61 0.89 4.11
C ALA A 68 -10.97 0.87 2.71
N VAL A 69 -11.76 0.58 1.68
CA VAL A 69 -11.31 0.61 0.28
C VAL A 69 -10.87 2.02 -0.12
N LEU A 70 -11.60 3.06 0.29
CA LEU A 70 -11.24 4.45 0.01
C LEU A 70 -9.89 4.82 0.66
N ARG A 71 -9.70 4.52 1.95
CA ARG A 71 -8.42 4.75 2.65
C ARG A 71 -7.26 4.00 1.99
N ALA A 72 -7.49 2.75 1.59
CA ALA A 72 -6.48 1.96 0.90
C ALA A 72 -6.07 2.60 -0.45
N LYS A 73 -7.03 3.10 -1.23
CA LYS A 73 -6.76 3.81 -2.49
C LYS A 73 -5.93 5.08 -2.26
N GLU A 74 -6.28 5.89 -1.27
CA GLU A 74 -5.52 7.10 -0.93
C GLU A 74 -4.06 6.76 -0.58
N SER A 75 -3.85 5.77 0.29
CA SER A 75 -2.50 5.30 0.65
C SER A 75 -1.70 4.78 -0.55
N ALA A 76 -2.36 4.10 -1.49
CA ALA A 76 -1.73 3.60 -2.71
C ALA A 76 -1.33 4.75 -3.65
N HIS A 77 -2.17 5.79 -3.78
CA HIS A 77 -1.83 6.99 -4.53
C HIS A 77 -0.63 7.73 -3.95
N GLU A 78 -0.55 7.85 -2.62
CA GLU A 78 0.62 8.45 -1.95
C GLU A 78 1.89 7.63 -2.18
N ALA A 79 1.81 6.30 -2.06
CA ALA A 79 2.93 5.41 -2.31
C ALA A 79 3.43 5.51 -3.76
N LEU A 80 2.52 5.54 -4.73
CA LEU A 80 2.85 5.75 -6.14
C LEU A 80 3.50 7.12 -6.36
N GLY A 81 3.00 8.17 -5.71
CA GLY A 81 3.60 9.50 -5.74
C GLY A 81 5.04 9.50 -5.20
N ARG A 82 5.30 8.77 -4.10
CA ARG A 82 6.67 8.59 -3.56
C ARG A 82 7.57 7.84 -4.55
N GLU A 83 7.09 6.74 -5.10
CA GLU A 83 7.82 5.93 -6.08
C GLU A 83 8.26 6.75 -7.30
N ILE A 84 7.35 7.54 -7.88
CA ILE A 84 7.66 8.41 -9.03
C ILE A 84 8.75 9.43 -8.67
N ARG A 85 8.69 10.04 -7.48
CA ARG A 85 9.71 10.99 -7.02
C ARG A 85 11.07 10.33 -6.86
N LEU A 86 11.11 9.15 -6.24
CA LEU A 86 12.34 8.38 -6.05
C LEU A 86 12.96 7.97 -7.38
N ARG A 87 12.16 7.51 -8.36
CA ARG A 87 12.65 7.21 -9.71
C ARG A 87 13.31 8.42 -10.37
N LYS A 88 12.70 9.60 -10.26
CA LYS A 88 13.28 10.85 -10.80
C LYS A 88 14.59 11.20 -10.12
N GLN A 89 14.66 11.05 -8.79
CA GLN A 89 15.89 11.28 -8.02
C GLN A 89 17.00 10.31 -8.43
N LEU A 90 16.67 9.03 -8.60
CA LEU A 90 17.60 8.01 -9.07
C LEU A 90 18.15 8.36 -10.45
N GLN A 91 17.28 8.67 -11.42
CA GLN A 91 17.69 9.08 -12.77
C GLN A 91 18.61 10.30 -12.76
N LEU A 92 18.32 11.28 -11.89
CA LEU A 92 19.18 12.46 -11.75
C LEU A 92 20.54 12.10 -11.13
N ALA A 93 20.57 11.21 -10.15
CA ALA A 93 21.80 10.74 -9.52
C ALA A 93 22.65 9.94 -10.51
N GLU A 94 22.06 9.02 -11.27
CA GLU A 94 22.71 8.26 -12.33
C GLU A 94 23.32 9.18 -13.40
N LYS A 95 22.57 10.20 -13.83
CA LYS A 95 23.08 11.20 -14.77
C LYS A 95 24.28 11.95 -14.19
N ARG A 96 24.19 12.43 -12.95
CA ARG A 96 25.30 13.13 -12.29
C ARG A 96 26.52 12.24 -12.14
N TYR A 97 26.33 10.97 -11.80
CA TYR A 97 27.40 10.00 -11.72
C TYR A 97 28.09 9.80 -13.07
N ALA A 98 27.32 9.64 -14.15
CA ALA A 98 27.86 9.52 -15.50
C ALA A 98 28.64 10.77 -15.93
N ASP A 99 28.12 11.97 -15.63
CA ASP A 99 28.81 13.23 -15.94
C ASP A 99 30.15 13.37 -15.19
N LEU A 100 30.22 12.90 -13.94
CA LEU A 100 31.46 12.91 -13.15
C LEU A 100 32.47 11.88 -13.66
N ALA A 101 32.00 10.65 -13.95
CA ALA A 101 32.83 9.60 -14.50
C ALA A 101 33.45 10.00 -15.85
N GLU A 102 32.69 10.70 -16.70
CA GLU A 102 33.21 11.20 -17.97
C GLU A 102 34.28 12.29 -17.78
N ARG A 103 34.09 13.20 -16.82
CA ARG A 103 35.12 14.22 -16.50
C ARG A 103 36.39 13.59 -15.96
N GLU A 104 36.27 12.58 -15.11
CA GLU A 104 37.41 11.84 -14.59
C GLU A 104 38.16 11.14 -15.73
N ARG A 105 37.43 10.47 -16.64
CA ARG A 105 38.01 9.85 -17.83
C ARG A 105 38.80 10.83 -18.69
N LEU A 106 38.22 11.99 -18.99
CA LEU A 106 38.91 13.05 -19.76
C LEU A 106 40.12 13.62 -19.02
N SER A 107 40.04 13.78 -17.70
CA SER A 107 41.16 14.25 -16.87
C SER A 107 42.32 13.26 -16.86
N ILE A 108 42.06 11.95 -16.85
CA ILE A 108 43.09 10.91 -16.94
C ILE A 108 43.76 10.95 -18.31
N GLU A 109 42.98 11.03 -19.39
CA GLU A 109 43.52 11.13 -20.76
C GLU A 109 44.43 12.36 -20.95
N GLU A 110 44.10 13.49 -20.34
CA GLU A 110 44.94 14.70 -20.35
C GLU A 110 46.26 14.50 -19.59
N LEU A 111 46.21 13.89 -18.40
CA LEU A 111 47.40 13.56 -17.60
C LEU A 111 48.33 12.60 -18.34
N GLU A 112 47.79 11.58 -19.00
CA GLU A 112 48.56 10.63 -19.81
C GLU A 112 49.26 11.31 -20.98
N GLN A 113 48.61 12.26 -21.65
CA GLN A 113 49.21 13.03 -22.74
C GLN A 113 50.36 13.91 -22.25
N MET A 114 50.19 14.60 -21.11
CA MET A 114 51.26 15.40 -20.51
C MET A 114 52.46 14.52 -20.16
N GLN A 115 52.22 13.38 -19.49
CA GLN A 115 53.28 12.43 -19.14
C GLN A 115 54.00 11.89 -20.38
N ALA A 116 53.28 11.57 -21.46
CA ALA A 116 53.88 11.09 -22.70
C ALA A 116 54.79 12.15 -23.35
N THR A 117 54.41 13.44 -23.29
CA THR A 117 55.25 14.53 -23.83
C THR A 117 56.47 14.81 -22.96
N GLU A 118 56.35 14.73 -21.63
CA GLU A 118 57.47 14.89 -20.70
C GLU A 118 58.45 13.69 -20.71
N SER A 119 57.95 12.49 -21.02
CA SER A 119 58.76 11.27 -21.13
C SER A 119 59.61 11.20 -22.42
N SER A 120 59.58 12.23 -23.26
CA SER A 120 60.46 12.33 -24.43
C SER A 120 61.93 12.46 -23.98
N PRO A 121 62.83 11.54 -24.36
CA PRO A 121 64.09 11.30 -23.66
C PRO A 121 65.11 12.41 -23.91
N SER A 122 65.21 13.36 -22.97
CA SER A 122 66.31 14.32 -22.88
C SER A 122 67.11 14.11 -21.60
N GLY A 123 68.08 13.19 -21.67
CA GLY A 123 69.28 13.21 -20.82
C GLY A 123 69.29 12.33 -19.56
N PRO A 124 70.41 11.64 -19.26
CA PRO A 124 70.55 10.77 -18.10
C PRO A 124 70.56 11.60 -16.80
N SER A 125 69.54 11.43 -15.96
CA SER A 125 69.51 12.04 -14.63
C SER A 125 70.01 11.08 -13.56
N THR A 126 71.09 11.52 -12.94
CA THR A 126 71.72 11.06 -11.71
C THR A 126 70.69 10.90 -10.59
N ALA A 127 70.69 9.75 -9.93
CA ALA A 127 69.82 9.44 -8.82
C ALA A 127 70.24 10.14 -7.51
N PRO A 128 69.34 10.82 -6.79
CA PRO A 128 69.48 11.00 -5.36
C PRO A 128 68.80 9.83 -4.63
N SER A 129 69.64 9.05 -3.97
CA SER A 129 69.27 8.09 -2.94
C SER A 129 68.89 8.85 -1.66
N GLY A 130 67.77 8.52 -1.01
CA GLY A 130 67.55 8.97 0.36
C GLY A 130 66.13 8.91 0.91
N SER A 131 66.04 8.30 2.10
CA SER A 131 64.98 8.39 3.12
C SER A 131 63.78 7.46 2.91
N SER A 132 63.85 6.21 3.38
CA SER A 132 63.55 5.79 4.77
C SER A 132 62.18 6.26 5.23
N GLY A 133 61.26 5.30 5.30
CA GLY A 133 59.86 5.51 5.57
C GLY A 133 59.54 5.73 7.04
N ASP A 134 58.56 6.59 7.26
CA ASP A 134 57.73 6.59 8.46
C ASP A 134 56.36 6.08 8.06
N ALA A 135 56.06 4.87 8.53
CA ALA A 135 54.73 4.28 8.46
C ALA A 135 53.85 4.98 9.50
N VAL A 136 53.07 5.97 9.07
CA VAL A 136 51.94 6.46 9.88
C VAL A 136 50.87 5.38 9.94
N PRO A 137 50.36 5.03 11.14
CA PRO A 137 49.24 4.11 11.27
C PRO A 137 48.00 4.72 10.62
N PHE A 138 47.48 4.06 9.61
CA PHE A 138 46.26 4.45 8.91
C PHE A 138 45.07 3.91 9.70
N ASP A 139 44.46 4.75 10.53
CA ASP A 139 43.22 4.44 11.25
C ASP A 139 42.03 4.42 10.27
N PHE A 140 41.57 3.22 9.93
CA PHE A 140 40.44 3.01 9.01
C PHE A 140 39.07 3.39 9.61
N ASP A 141 38.97 3.57 10.94
CA ASP A 141 37.73 3.90 11.65
C ASP A 141 37.35 5.41 11.62
N ALA A 142 38.24 6.28 11.11
CA ALA A 142 37.98 7.73 11.04
C ALA A 142 37.29 8.18 9.73
N LEU A 143 37.07 7.27 8.79
CA LEU A 143 36.37 7.54 7.53
C LEU A 143 34.98 6.90 7.53
N SER A 144 34.15 7.19 8.53
CA SER A 144 32.71 7.17 8.29
C SER A 144 32.35 8.49 7.63
N PRO A 145 32.09 8.54 6.32
CA PRO A 145 31.79 9.80 5.67
C PRO A 145 30.48 10.33 6.23
N SER A 146 30.48 11.55 6.73
CA SER A 146 29.29 12.21 7.28
C SER A 146 28.15 12.39 6.26
N TRP A 147 28.38 12.10 4.97
CA TRP A 147 27.32 12.08 3.97
C TRP A 147 26.36 10.87 4.10
N VAL A 148 26.72 9.82 4.85
CA VAL A 148 25.80 8.70 5.13
C VAL A 148 24.81 9.02 6.27
N ALA A 149 25.08 10.06 7.08
CA ALA A 149 24.27 10.40 8.25
C ALA A 149 22.97 11.18 7.95
N ASN A 150 22.70 11.52 6.68
CA ASN A 150 21.48 12.24 6.28
C ASN A 150 20.47 11.39 5.50
N PHE A 151 20.64 10.06 5.44
CA PHE A 151 19.54 9.19 5.03
C PHE A 151 18.60 8.96 6.22
N ASP A 152 17.77 9.97 6.45
CA ASP A 152 16.56 9.87 7.27
C ASP A 152 15.59 8.91 6.56
N PHE A 153 15.77 7.61 6.79
CA PHE A 153 14.75 6.62 6.53
C PHE A 153 13.66 6.89 7.55
N GLY A 154 12.70 7.73 7.17
CA GLY A 154 11.51 8.04 7.94
C GLY A 154 10.77 6.76 8.32
N THR A 155 11.16 6.19 9.45
CA THR A 155 10.40 5.20 10.18
C THR A 155 9.26 5.98 10.81
N GLY A 156 8.13 5.98 10.13
CA GLY A 156 6.89 6.53 10.67
C GLY A 156 6.64 5.97 12.07
N PRO A 157 6.08 6.77 12.99
CA PRO A 157 5.93 6.37 14.37
C PRO A 157 5.05 5.11 14.45
N THR A 158 5.65 4.03 14.93
CA THR A 158 4.90 2.83 15.34
C THR A 158 4.29 3.16 16.70
N THR A 159 3.06 3.68 16.71
CA THR A 159 2.28 3.80 17.95
C THR A 159 1.77 2.42 18.33
N VAL A 160 2.58 1.70 19.11
CA VAL A 160 2.22 0.45 19.77
C VAL A 160 2.05 0.73 21.26
N GLY A 161 0.88 0.38 21.79
CA GLY A 161 0.62 0.23 23.22
C GLY A 161 -0.13 1.41 23.87
N SER A 162 -1.02 1.23 24.84
CA SER A 162 -1.45 0.03 25.55
C SER A 162 -2.73 0.36 26.33
N SER A 163 -3.56 -0.65 26.49
CA SER A 163 -4.74 -0.74 27.36
C SER A 163 -4.41 -0.69 28.86
N SER A 164 -5.28 -0.01 29.63
CA SER A 164 -5.51 -0.19 31.08
C SER A 164 -6.81 0.56 31.42
N SER A 165 -7.98 -0.06 31.64
CA SER A 165 -8.39 -0.83 32.82
C SER A 165 -8.29 -0.05 34.13
N SER A 166 -9.40 0.58 34.55
CA SER A 166 -9.92 0.63 35.93
C SER A 166 -11.30 1.29 35.93
#